data_AF-A0A7S2GZN6-F1
#
_entry.id   AF-A0A7S2GZN6-F1
#
_cell.length_a   1.000
_cell.length_b   1.000
_cell.length_c   1.000
_cell.angle_alpha   90.00
_cell.angle_beta   90.00
_cell.angle_gamma   90.00
#
_symmetry.space_group_name_H-M   'P 1'
#
loop_
_entity.id
_entity.type
_entity.pdbx_description
1 polymer ?
#
loop_
_entity_poly.entity_id
_entity_poly.type
_entity_poly.pdbx_seq_one_letter_code
_entity_poly.pdbx_strand_id
1 'polypeptide(L)'
;TRYLLLHDFWLLLVRPDLASPGWAVVTTLWPLQQVQSLIDRSNPRLLMVAMQGYRSGPAPGESTTEKIGGLTSCFTLTLNFKDVRRCHRAQGHLQGRRWEVR
;
A
#
# COMPACT_ATOMS: atom_id res chain seq x y z
N THR A 1 0.49 15.56 1.65
CA THR A 1 0.23 14.49 2.62
C THR A 1 -0.60 13.40 1.97
N ARG A 2 -0.34 12.13 2.26
CA ARG A 2 -1.12 10.98 1.77
C ARG A 2 -1.63 10.17 2.96
N TYR A 3 -2.76 9.52 2.78
CA TYR A 3 -3.40 8.70 3.81
C TYR A 3 -3.47 7.26 3.33
N LEU A 4 -2.96 6.35 4.15
CA LEU A 4 -3.16 4.92 3.98
C LEU A 4 -4.42 4.54 4.77
N LEU A 5 -5.46 4.11 4.08
CA LEU A 5 -6.73 3.69 4.67
C LEU A 5 -6.90 2.19 4.44
N LEU A 6 -7.34 1.48 5.48
CA LEU A 6 -7.70 0.07 5.40
C LEU A 6 -9.22 -0.03 5.58
N HIS A 7 -9.91 -0.48 4.54
CA HIS A 7 -11.31 -0.92 4.60
C HIS A 7 -11.35 -2.39 5.06
N ASP A 8 -12.54 -2.99 5.12
CA ASP A 8 -12.73 -4.42 5.37
C ASP A 8 -12.02 -5.34 4.39
N PHE A 9 -11.94 -4.98 3.11
CA PHE A 9 -11.35 -5.85 2.08
C PHE A 9 -10.29 -5.14 1.24
N TRP A 10 -10.12 -3.83 1.43
CA TRP A 10 -9.37 -2.97 0.52
C TRP A 10 -8.32 -2.15 1.25
N LEU A 11 -7.15 -2.05 0.64
CA LEU A 11 -6.15 -1.03 0.92
C LEU A 11 -6.39 0.14 -0.02
N LEU A 12 -6.46 1.35 0.53
CA LEU A 12 -6.58 2.59 -0.23
C LEU A 12 -5.43 3.52 0.10
N LEU A 13 -4.77 4.04 -0.94
CA LEU A 13 -3.91 5.21 -0.81
C LEU A 13 -4.67 6.42 -1.33
N VAL A 14 -4.85 7.41 -0.47
CA VAL A 14 -5.70 8.56 -0.75
C VAL A 14 -4.91 9.84 -0.58
N ARG A 15 -5.12 10.78 -1.50
CA ARG A 15 -4.54 12.13 -1.46
C ARG A 15 -5.68 13.15 -1.34
N PRO A 16 -5.63 14.10 -0.40
CA PRO A 16 -6.64 15.14 -0.30
C PRO A 16 -6.64 15.99 -1.58
N ASP A 17 -7.82 16.36 -2.07
CA ASP A 17 -7.94 17.31 -3.16
C ASP A 17 -7.78 18.73 -2.60
N LEU A 18 -6.80 19.46 -3.12
CA LEU A 18 -6.54 20.83 -2.70
C LEU A 18 -7.46 21.83 -3.41
N ALA A 19 -8.05 21.45 -4.55
CA ALA A 19 -9.02 22.27 -5.27
C ALA A 19 -10.42 22.20 -4.63
N SER A 20 -10.75 21.06 -4.03
CA SER A 20 -12.08 20.78 -3.47
C SER A 20 -11.97 20.31 -2.01
N PRO A 21 -12.01 21.22 -1.02
CA PRO A 21 -11.95 20.86 0.39
C PRO A 21 -13.05 19.85 0.76
N GLY A 22 -12.67 18.82 1.52
CA GLY A 22 -13.57 17.70 1.87
C GLY A 22 -13.56 16.54 0.88
N TRP A 23 -12.94 16.70 -0.28
CA TRP A 23 -12.77 15.62 -1.26
C TRP A 23 -11.36 15.04 -1.21
N ALA A 24 -11.24 13.81 -1.69
CA ALA A 24 -9.95 13.15 -1.80
C ALA A 24 -9.94 12.19 -3.00
N VAL A 25 -8.76 12.05 -3.62
CA VAL A 25 -8.54 11.19 -4.78
C VAL A 25 -7.90 9.89 -4.31
N VAL A 26 -8.54 8.77 -4.66
CA VAL A 26 -7.97 7.43 -4.45
C VAL A 26 -6.92 7.19 -5.55
N THR A 27 -5.64 7.13 -5.16
CA THR A 27 -4.55 6.89 -6.11
C THR A 27 -4.22 5.40 -6.25
N THR A 28 -4.52 4.61 -5.23
CA THR A 28 -4.28 3.16 -5.21
C THR A 28 -5.44 2.50 -4.50
N LEU A 29 -5.99 1.43 -5.10
CA LEU A 29 -6.99 0.55 -4.51
C LEU A 29 -6.53 -0.90 -4.74
N TRP A 30 -6.39 -1.69 -3.68
CA TRP A 30 -5.94 -3.09 -3.80
C TRP A 30 -6.60 -4.03 -2.79
N PRO A 31 -6.92 -5.29 -3.14
CA PRO A 31 -7.46 -6.26 -2.18
C PRO A 31 -6.44 -6.60 -1.08
N LEU A 32 -6.84 -6.51 0.19
CA LEU A 32 -5.94 -6.73 1.34
C LEU A 32 -5.28 -8.11 1.34
N GLN A 33 -5.99 -9.14 0.88
CA GLN A 33 -5.48 -10.53 0.81
C GLN A 33 -4.20 -10.63 -0.03
N GLN A 34 -4.11 -9.79 -1.06
CA GLN A 34 -3.00 -9.72 -2.03
C GLN A 34 -1.91 -8.74 -1.62
N VAL A 35 -2.03 -8.09 -0.46
CA VAL A 35 -1.05 -7.12 0.05
C VAL A 35 -0.08 -7.80 1.01
N GLN A 36 1.21 -7.53 0.87
CA GLN A 36 2.23 -7.85 1.87
C GLN A 36 2.93 -6.57 2.32
N SER A 37 3.37 -6.51 3.58
CA SER A 37 4.11 -5.37 4.11
C SER A 37 5.41 -5.77 4.78
N LEU A 38 6.47 -5.03 4.49
CA LEU A 38 7.81 -5.21 5.02
C LEU A 38 8.42 -3.85 5.38
N ILE A 39 8.98 -3.73 6.57
CA ILE A 39 9.80 -2.57 6.92
C ILE A 39 11.21 -2.78 6.36
N ASP A 40 11.73 -1.75 5.70
CA ASP A 40 13.10 -1.77 5.19
C ASP A 40 14.10 -1.84 6.36
N ARG A 41 14.99 -2.83 6.31
CA ARG A 41 16.02 -3.06 7.34
C ARG A 41 17.06 -1.94 7.37
N SER A 42 17.31 -1.29 6.25
CA SER A 42 18.24 -0.17 6.15
C SER A 42 17.64 1.14 6.65
N ASN A 43 16.31 1.28 6.55
CA ASN A 43 15.60 2.47 6.99
C ASN A 43 14.24 2.11 7.63
N PRO A 44 14.14 2.08 8.98
CA PRO A 44 12.93 1.65 9.67
C PRO A 44 11.74 2.64 9.54
N ARG A 45 11.91 3.74 8.81
CA ARG A 45 10.84 4.68 8.44
C ARG A 45 10.18 4.35 7.12
N LEU A 46 10.75 3.43 6.34
CA LEU A 46 10.21 3.00 5.06
C LEU A 46 9.41 1.70 5.24
N LEU A 47 8.14 1.76 4.87
CA LEU A 47 7.28 0.60 4.75
C LEU A 47 7.12 0.28 3.26
N MET A 48 7.62 -0.87 2.85
CA MET A 48 7.38 -1.43 1.53
C MET A 48 6.08 -2.24 1.57
N VAL A 49 5.21 -1.95 0.62
CA VAL A 49 3.92 -2.62 0.45
C VAL A 49 3.92 -3.29 -0.91
N ALA A 50 4.01 -4.61 -0.93
CA ALA A 50 3.96 -5.42 -2.15
C ALA A 50 2.52 -5.86 -2.42
N MET A 51 2.07 -5.66 -3.65
CA MET A 51 0.70 -5.93 -4.10
C MET A 51 0.77 -6.94 -5.23
N GLN A 52 0.27 -8.16 -4.98
CA GLN A 52 0.29 -9.23 -5.97
C GLN A 52 -0.87 -9.09 -6.94
N GLY A 53 -0.57 -9.00 -8.23
CA GLY A 53 -1.52 -8.94 -9.33
C GLY A 53 -1.48 -10.20 -10.18
N TYR A 54 -2.67 -10.74 -10.49
CA TYR A 54 -2.83 -11.91 -11.35
C TYR A 54 -2.70 -11.58 -12.86
N ARG A 55 -2.71 -10.29 -13.22
CA ARG A 55 -2.58 -9.85 -14.61
C ARG A 55 -1.52 -8.75 -14.73
N SER A 56 -0.78 -8.75 -15.83
CA SER A 56 0.03 -7.60 -16.22
C SER A 56 -0.91 -6.43 -16.49
N GLY A 57 -0.86 -5.43 -15.62
CA GLY A 57 -1.65 -4.20 -15.72
C GLY A 57 -0.79 -2.99 -15.47
N PRO A 58 -1.29 -1.77 -15.74
CA PRO A 58 -0.62 -0.55 -15.35
C PRO A 58 -0.43 -0.53 -13.83
N ALA A 59 0.68 0.05 -13.38
CA ALA A 59 0.98 0.17 -11.97
C ALA A 59 -0.06 1.08 -11.27
N PRO A 60 -0.67 0.65 -10.15
CA PRO A 60 -1.64 1.49 -9.44
C PRO A 60 -0.96 2.69 -8.76
N GLY A 61 -1.26 3.88 -9.25
CA GLY A 61 -0.82 5.14 -8.64
C GLY A 61 0.69 5.31 -8.68
N GLU A 62 1.33 5.37 -7.51
CA GLU A 62 2.78 5.61 -7.37
C GLU A 62 3.59 4.31 -7.21
N SER A 63 2.99 3.15 -7.47
CA SER A 63 3.69 1.86 -7.33
C SER A 63 4.68 1.60 -8.47
N THR A 64 5.77 0.90 -8.19
CA THR A 64 6.67 0.34 -9.21
C THR A 64 6.28 -1.08 -9.57
N THR A 65 6.33 -1.45 -10.84
CA THR A 65 6.00 -2.80 -11.31
C THR A 65 7.25 -3.67 -11.43
N GLU A 66 7.23 -4.83 -10.79
CA GLU A 66 8.18 -5.92 -11.02
C GLU A 66 7.43 -7.08 -11.70
N LYS A 67 7.97 -7.57 -12.82
CA LYS A 67 7.42 -8.76 -13.50
C LYS A 67 7.99 -10.00 -12.84
N ILE A 68 7.15 -10.75 -12.13
CA ILE A 68 7.54 -12.05 -11.54
C ILE A 68 7.01 -13.13 -12.47
N GLY A 69 7.91 -13.75 -13.26
CA GLY A 69 7.60 -14.95 -14.04
C GLY A 69 6.44 -14.80 -15.04
N GLY A 70 6.53 -13.85 -15.98
CA GLY A 70 5.71 -13.76 -17.22
C GLY A 70 4.20 -13.49 -17.08
N LEU A 71 3.54 -14.03 -16.06
CA LEU A 71 2.09 -14.02 -15.83
C LEU A 71 1.69 -13.19 -14.60
N THR A 72 2.55 -13.10 -13.57
CA THR A 72 2.25 -12.35 -12.34
C THR A 72 2.99 -11.03 -12.27
N SER A 73 2.27 -9.97 -11.93
CA SER A 73 2.83 -8.65 -11.68
C SER A 73 2.86 -8.41 -10.17
N CYS A 74 4.00 -7.96 -9.65
CA CYS A 74 4.10 -7.46 -8.29
C CYS A 74 4.25 -5.95 -8.36
N PHE A 75 3.40 -5.23 -7.63
CA PHE A 75 3.49 -3.77 -7.55
C PHE A 75 3.96 -3.38 -6.17
N THR A 76 5.01 -2.57 -6.09
CA THR A 76 5.60 -2.16 -4.81
C THR A 76 5.33 -0.68 -4.56
N LEU A 77 4.76 -0.37 -3.39
CA LEU A 77 4.61 0.99 -2.87
C LEU A 77 5.59 1.20 -1.71
N THR A 78 6.39 2.25 -1.77
CA THR A 78 7.27 2.63 -0.67
C THR A 78 6.68 3.83 0.07
N LEU A 79 6.28 3.62 1.32
CA LEU A 79 5.69 4.65 2.18
C LEU A 79 6.73 5.15 3.18
N ASN A 80 6.98 6.46 3.16
CA ASN A 80 7.90 7.11 4.08
C ASN A 80 7.13 7.72 5.26
N PHE A 81 7.45 7.29 6.47
CA PHE A 81 6.86 7.77 7.71
C PHE A 81 7.75 8.78 8.43
N LYS A 82 7.13 9.80 9.01
CA LYS A 82 7.83 10.81 9.84
C LYS A 82 8.53 10.19 11.05
N ASP A 83 7.97 9.11 11.60
CA ASP A 83 8.46 8.43 12.80
C ASP A 83 8.37 6.91 12.61
N VAL A 84 9.38 6.21 13.14
CA VAL A 84 9.51 4.75 13.14
C VAL A 84 8.32 4.11 13.84
N ARG A 85 7.83 4.68 14.95
CA ARG A 85 6.67 4.10 15.66
C ARG A 85 5.42 4.09 14.80
N ARG A 86 5.23 5.12 13.96
CA ARG A 86 4.10 5.16 13.00
C ARG A 86 4.27 4.13 11.90
N CYS A 87 5.48 3.93 11.40
CA CYS A 87 5.81 2.88 10.43
C CYS A 87 5.44 1.48 10.97
N HIS A 88 5.91 1.14 12.18
CA HIS A 88 5.60 -0.13 12.83
C HIS A 88 4.11 -0.31 13.13
N ARG A 89 3.42 0.74 13.62
CA ARG A 89 1.97 0.68 13.83
C ARG A 89 1.22 0.44 12.53
N ALA A 90 1.62 1.10 11.44
CA ALA A 90 1.01 0.88 10.13
C ALA A 90 1.26 -0.54 9.63
N GLN A 91 2.48 -1.08 9.79
CA GLN A 91 2.78 -2.47 9.44
C GLN A 91 1.91 -3.44 10.23
N GLY A 92 1.87 -3.31 11.55
CA GLY A 92 1.08 -4.18 12.43
C GLY A 92 -0.40 -4.11 12.13
N HIS A 93 -0.93 -2.91 11.88
CA HIS A 93 -2.33 -2.72 11.50
C HIS A 93 -2.66 -3.39 10.17
N LEU A 94 -1.79 -3.24 9.16
CA LEU A 94 -1.96 -3.87 7.86
C LEU A 94 -1.89 -5.40 7.94
N GLN A 95 -0.95 -5.93 8.72
CA GLN A 95 -0.82 -7.37 8.93
C GLN A 95 -2.05 -7.93 9.66
N GLY A 96 -2.49 -7.29 10.75
CA GLY A 96 -3.69 -7.70 11.49
C GLY A 96 -4.93 -7.75 10.59
N ARG A 97 -5.20 -6.68 9.84
CA ARG A 97 -6.34 -6.63 8.91
C ARG A 97 -6.25 -7.68 7.81
N ARG A 98 -5.04 -7.97 7.30
CA ARG A 98 -4.88 -9.05 6.32
C ARG A 98 -5.22 -10.42 6.91
N TRP A 99 -4.83 -10.68 8.15
CA TRP A 99 -5.14 -11.93 8.84
C TRP A 99 -6.64 -12.10 9.07
N GLU A 100 -7.36 -11.03 9.39
CA GLU A 100 -8.82 -11.07 9.58
C GLU A 100 -9.61 -11.40 8.30
N VAL A 101 -9.02 -11.11 7.13
CA VAL A 101 -9.69 -11.25 5.82
C VAL A 101 -9.29 -12.56 5.10
N ARG A 102 -8.41 -13.37 5.70
CA ARG A 102 -8.04 -14.70 5.21
C ARG A 102 -8.98 -15.76 5.73
#